data_AF-A0A6N3BPL0-F1
#
_entry.id   AF-A0A6N3BPL0-F1
#
_cell.length_a   1.000
_cell.length_b   1.000
_cell.length_c   1.000
_cell.angle_alpha   90.00
_cell.angle_beta   90.00
_cell.angle_gamma   90.00
#
_symmetry.space_group_name_H-M   'P 1'
#
loop_
_entity.id
_entity.type
_entity.pdbx_description
1 polymer ?
#
loop_
_entity_poly.entity_id
_entity_poly.type
_entity_poly.pdbx_seq_one_letter_code
_entity_poly.pdbx_strand_id
1 'polypeptide(L)'
;MSGHAGYDEHGYDIVCAAVSVLSATAMLGLTKIAKQKGEYSNSEGQCDMVLSGEITRSGQDILNTMLLGLEEISKQYPKFVQIHEI
;
A
#
# COMPACT_ATOMS: atom_id res chain seq x y z
N MET A 1 10.15 20.86 -3.27
CA MET A 1 8.96 20.33 -3.97
C MET A 1 7.77 21.09 -3.43
N SER A 2 7.24 22.01 -4.22
CA SER A 2 6.11 22.86 -3.85
C SER A 2 5.13 22.76 -5.02
N GLY A 3 3.92 22.26 -4.73
CA GLY A 3 2.94 21.79 -5.71
C GLY A 3 2.55 20.35 -5.37
N HIS A 4 1.30 19.92 -5.30
CA HIS A 4 0.06 20.46 -5.85
C HIS A 4 -1.10 19.71 -5.20
N ALA A 5 -1.79 20.27 -4.20
CA ALA A 5 -3.03 19.63 -3.76
C ALA A 5 -3.91 20.56 -2.93
N GLY A 6 -4.25 21.73 -3.48
CA GLY A 6 -5.57 22.28 -3.18
C GLY A 6 -6.58 21.42 -3.91
N TYR A 7 -7.15 20.42 -3.25
CA TYR A 7 -8.21 19.60 -3.84
C TYR A 7 -9.50 19.78 -3.05
N ASP A 8 -10.47 20.36 -3.75
CA ASP A 8 -11.90 20.28 -3.47
C ASP A 8 -12.40 18.83 -3.74
N GLU A 9 -13.71 18.54 -3.60
CA GLU A 9 -14.37 17.19 -3.64
C GLU A 9 -13.87 16.14 -4.68
N HIS A 10 -13.05 16.51 -5.66
CA HIS A 10 -12.32 15.67 -6.63
C HIS A 10 -11.03 14.97 -6.12
N GLY A 11 -10.77 14.90 -4.81
CA GLY A 11 -9.54 14.29 -4.26
C GLY A 11 -9.49 12.75 -4.19
N TYR A 12 -10.63 12.07 -4.31
CA TYR A 12 -10.75 10.62 -4.06
C TYR A 12 -9.97 9.77 -5.07
N ASP A 13 -10.07 10.07 -6.37
CA ASP A 13 -9.43 9.26 -7.42
C ASP A 13 -7.90 9.28 -7.31
N ILE A 14 -7.33 10.40 -6.88
CA ILE A 14 -5.88 10.55 -6.66
C ILE A 14 -5.44 9.72 -5.46
N VAL A 15 -6.20 9.73 -4.36
CA VAL A 15 -5.91 8.92 -3.18
C VAL A 15 -6.04 7.43 -3.48
N CYS A 16 -7.09 7.03 -4.20
CA CYS A 16 -7.31 5.65 -4.63
C CYS A 16 -6.16 5.17 -5.55
N ALA A 17 -5.74 6.00 -6.50
CA ALA A 17 -4.60 5.68 -7.38
C ALA A 17 -3.29 5.54 -6.58
N ALA A 18 -3.04 6.40 -5.60
CA ALA A 18 -1.86 6.34 -4.74
C ALA A 18 -1.83 5.04 -3.92
N VAL A 19 -2.94 4.69 -3.25
CA VAL A 19 -3.07 3.44 -2.49
C VAL A 19 -2.90 2.22 -3.42
N SER A 20 -3.56 2.24 -4.59
CA SER A 20 -3.52 1.13 -5.55
C SER A 20 -2.11 0.86 -6.07
N VAL A 21 -1.38 1.89 -6.47
CA VAL A 21 -0.01 1.76 -6.97
C VAL A 21 0.93 1.30 -5.85
N LEU A 22 0.78 1.81 -4.64
CA LEU A 22 1.62 1.43 -3.51
C LEU A 22 1.44 -0.05 -3.15
N SER A 23 0.20 -0.50 -2.99
CA SER A 23 -0.13 -1.90 -2.69
C SER A 23 0.31 -2.85 -3.81
N ALA A 24 0.03 -2.50 -5.07
CA ALA A 24 0.45 -3.33 -6.21
C ALA A 24 1.98 -3.43 -6.32
N THR A 25 2.70 -2.34 -6.04
CA THR A 25 4.17 -2.33 -6.04
C THR A 25 4.73 -3.18 -4.92
N ALA A 26 4.16 -3.11 -3.71
CA ALA A 26 4.56 -3.96 -2.59
C ALA A 26 4.33 -5.44 -2.90
N MET A 27 3.16 -5.80 -3.43
CA MET A 27 2.83 -7.17 -3.86
C MET A 27 3.84 -7.69 -4.91
N LEU A 28 4.18 -6.87 -5.92
CA LEU A 28 5.19 -7.21 -6.92
C LEU A 28 6.58 -7.39 -6.29
N GLY A 29 6.96 -6.52 -5.34
CA GLY A 29 8.22 -6.62 -4.62
C GLY A 29 8.30 -7.90 -3.78
N LEU A 30 7.24 -8.22 -3.03
CA LEU A 30 7.14 -9.45 -2.24
C LEU A 30 7.32 -10.69 -3.11
N THR A 31 6.62 -10.73 -4.25
CA THR A 31 6.65 -11.88 -5.16
C THR A 31 7.97 -11.98 -5.93
N LYS A 32 8.42 -10.88 -6.55
CA LYS A 32 9.51 -10.92 -7.53
C LYS A 32 10.89 -10.67 -6.93
N ILE A 33 11.00 -9.80 -5.93
CA ILE A 33 12.27 -9.39 -5.32
C ILE A 33 12.54 -10.21 -4.06
N ALA A 34 11.63 -10.18 -3.10
CA ALA A 34 11.81 -10.86 -1.82
C ALA A 34 11.65 -12.39 -1.91
N LYS A 35 10.99 -12.88 -2.98
CA LYS A 35 10.59 -14.30 -3.11
C LYS A 35 9.81 -14.78 -1.88
N GLN A 36 9.01 -13.89 -1.30
CA GLN A 36 8.22 -14.16 -0.11
C GLN A 36 7.09 -15.14 -0.47
N LYS A 37 7.03 -16.26 0.26
CA LYS A 37 5.92 -17.22 0.14
C LYS A 37 4.64 -16.58 0.66
N GLY A 38 3.55 -16.81 -0.06
CA GLY A 38 2.24 -16.24 0.27
C GLY A 38 1.26 -16.37 -0.86
N GLU A 39 0.02 -15.99 -0.56
CA GLU A 39 -1.06 -15.82 -1.52
C GLU A 39 -1.31 -14.32 -1.70
N TYR A 40 -1.40 -13.89 -2.96
CA TYR A 40 -1.49 -12.48 -3.32
C TYR A 40 -2.62 -12.29 -4.32
N SER A 41 -3.55 -11.39 -4.01
CA SER A 41 -4.69 -11.04 -4.87
C SER A 41 -4.77 -9.52 -5.05
N ASN A 42 -5.25 -9.10 -6.22
CA ASN A 42 -5.60 -7.70 -6.47
C ASN A 42 -6.77 -7.68 -7.45
N SER A 43 -7.97 -7.42 -6.94
CA SER A 43 -9.24 -7.54 -7.66
C SER A 43 -10.21 -6.48 -7.18
N GLU A 44 -10.84 -5.74 -8.10
CA GLU A 44 -11.99 -4.85 -7.87
C GLU A 44 -12.00 -4.11 -6.52
N GLY A 45 -10.96 -3.30 -6.25
CA GLY A 45 -10.88 -2.47 -5.04
C GLY A 45 -10.41 -3.20 -3.78
N GLN A 46 -10.06 -4.47 -3.88
CA GLN A 46 -9.49 -5.27 -2.80
C GLN A 46 -8.10 -5.79 -3.20
N CYS A 47 -7.15 -5.66 -2.27
CA CYS A 47 -5.82 -6.23 -2.40
C CYS A 47 -5.50 -7.01 -1.13
N ASP A 48 -5.31 -8.33 -1.25
CA ASP A 48 -4.95 -9.20 -0.14
C ASP A 48 -3.53 -9.72 -0.33
N MET A 49 -2.74 -9.67 0.75
CA MET A 49 -1.37 -10.19 0.80
C MET A 49 -1.24 -11.07 2.04
N VAL A 50 -1.42 -12.38 1.86
CA VAL A 50 -1.39 -13.37 2.94
C VAL A 50 -0.04 -14.09 2.89
N LEU A 51 0.88 -13.69 3.78
CA LEU A 51 2.21 -14.29 3.84
C LEU A 51 2.14 -15.67 4.50
N SER A 52 2.98 -16.59 4.02
CA SER A 52 3.16 -17.92 4.59
C SER A 52 4.63 -18.27 4.76
N GLY A 53 4.92 -19.16 5.72
CA GLY A 53 6.30 -19.51 6.08
C GLY A 53 7.05 -18.38 6.77
N GLU A 54 8.38 -18.47 6.76
CA GLU A 54 9.25 -17.44 7.36
C GLU A 54 9.26 -16.17 6.49
N ILE A 55 9.13 -15.02 7.14
CA ILE A 55 9.23 -13.72 6.46
C ILE A 55 10.70 -13.46 6.14
N THR A 56 10.99 -13.25 4.85
CA THR A 56 12.30 -12.84 4.38
C THR A 56 12.61 -11.42 4.84
N ARG A 57 13.88 -11.10 5.06
CA ARG A 57 14.29 -9.72 5.42
C ARG A 57 13.77 -8.69 4.42
N SER A 58 13.96 -8.93 3.12
CA SER A 58 13.43 -8.03 2.08
C SER A 58 11.91 -7.96 2.07
N GLY A 59 11.22 -9.05 2.42
CA GLY A 59 9.76 -9.07 2.57
C GLY A 59 9.30 -8.15 3.69
N GLN A 60 9.97 -8.21 4.84
CA GLN A 60 9.73 -7.29 5.96
C GLN A 60 10.00 -5.84 5.56
N ASP A 61 11.13 -5.57 4.89
CA ASP A 61 11.49 -4.22 4.45
C ASP A 61 10.43 -3.63 3.49
N ILE A 62 9.91 -4.43 2.58
CA ILE A 62 8.85 -4.03 1.63
C ILE A 62 7.53 -3.75 2.35
N LEU A 63 7.10 -4.63 3.26
CA LEU A 63 5.87 -4.44 4.02
C LEU A 63 5.96 -3.18 4.90
N ASN A 64 7.08 -2.98 5.58
CA ASN A 64 7.31 -1.77 6.39
C ASN A 64 7.30 -0.51 5.51
N THR A 65 7.91 -0.57 4.32
CA THR A 65 7.90 0.56 3.37
C THR A 65 6.49 0.88 2.89
N MET A 66 5.69 -0.13 2.59
CA MET A 66 4.29 0.03 2.21
C MET A 66 3.48 0.66 3.35
N LEU A 67 3.63 0.15 4.58
CA LEU A 67 2.94 0.69 5.75
C LEU A 67 3.28 2.17 5.97
N LEU A 68 4.56 2.53 5.94
CA LEU A 68 5.00 3.93 6.06
C LEU A 68 4.35 4.83 5.00
N GLY A 69 4.25 4.35 3.75
CA GLY A 69 3.59 5.09 2.68
C GLY A 69 2.07 5.24 2.90
N LEU A 70 1.40 4.18 3.34
CA LEU A 70 -0.03 4.21 3.65
C LEU A 70 -0.33 5.13 4.85
N GLU A 71 0.51 5.10 5.88
CA GLU A 71 0.41 6.00 7.04
C GLU A 71 0.54 7.47 6.61
N GLU A 72 1.46 7.77 5.70
CA GLU A 72 1.65 9.12 5.19
C GLU A 72 0.43 9.59 4.37
N ILE A 73 -0.11 8.73 3.51
CA ILE A 73 -1.37 9.01 2.78
C ILE A 73 -2.52 9.23 3.78
N SER A 74 -2.63 8.39 4.81
CA SER A 74 -3.68 8.49 5.84
C SER A 74 -3.60 9.81 6.62
N LYS A 75 -2.39 10.28 6.95
CA LYS A 75 -2.19 11.59 7.61
C LYS A 75 -2.64 12.76 6.73
N GLN A 76 -2.35 12.70 5.43
CA GLN A 76 -2.72 13.74 4.48
C GLN A 76 -4.22 13.69 4.11
N TYR A 77 -4.82 12.49 4.13
CA TYR A 77 -6.17 12.22 3.65
C TYR A 77 -7.00 11.37 4.63
N PRO A 78 -7.17 11.79 5.90
CA PRO A 78 -7.77 10.96 6.96
C PRO A 78 -9.26 10.67 6.76
N LYS A 79 -9.94 11.43 5.88
CA LYS A 79 -11.33 11.17 5.48
C LYS A 79 -11.46 9.99 4.51
N PHE A 80 -10.40 9.65 3.79
CA PHE A 80 -10.42 8.67 2.69
C PHE A 80 -9.67 7.38 3.02
N VAL A 81 -8.65 7.44 3.89
CA VAL A 81 -7.84 6.28 4.26
C VAL A 81 -7.82 6.12 5.78
N GLN A 82 -8.10 4.91 6.24
CA GLN A 82 -7.99 4.50 7.64
C GLN A 82 -7.14 3.22 7.70
N ILE A 83 -6.30 3.13 8.72
CA ILE A 83 -5.43 1.98 8.95
C ILE A 83 -5.85 1.37 10.29
N HIS A 84 -6.02 0.05 10.28
CA HIS A 84 -6.39 -0.73 11.45
C HIS A 84 -5.37 -1.85 11.64
N GLU A 85 -4.80 -1.93 12.84
CA GLU A 85 -4.00 -3.08 13.29
C GLU A 85 -4.88 -3.93 14.19
N ILE A 86 -4.89 -5.25 13.96
CA ILE A 86 -5.74 -6.22 14.65
C ILE A 86 -4.85 -7.29 15.29
#